data_AF-A0A1W9K556-F1
#
_entry.id   AF-A0A1W9K556-F1
#
_cell.length_a   1.000
_cell.length_b   1.000
_cell.length_c   1.000
_cell.angle_alpha   90.00
_cell.angle_beta   90.00
_cell.angle_gamma   90.00
#
_symmetry.space_group_name_H-M   'P 1'
#
loop_
_entity.id
_entity.type
_entity.pdbx_description
1 polymer ?
#
loop_
_entity_poly.entity_id
_entity_poly.type
_entity_poly.pdbx_seq_one_letter_code
_entity_poly.pdbx_strand_id
1 'polypeptide(L)'
;MNPFLKTLVAAALFSSIHMSTAEAANSLTINGTLYKNSSGTTFDAWKFKILGTGSFNVDVAAYEASQSNINTAGYYTQDINGDGQFTWLDSDTYFYHDSGTIKASEAIFRCDDVANNCNDTSNYFNGYTPASSPLTRTTRLQSETSVDGSVHFRRDAWYDVTVKTPGDYQFLIADFRLDPAEAEAGTNASDSFSAPTGFVNPVLDHADYKVTFSSANMLFSINGNTITVSQVPIPGAAWLFGSALVGFIGQRKLKV
;
A
#
# COMPACT_ATOMS: atom_id res chain seq x y z
N MET A 1 -34.34 23.99 60.30
CA MET A 1 -34.88 23.59 58.97
C MET A 1 -33.77 23.83 57.94
N ASN A 2 -33.31 22.77 57.27
CA ASN A 2 -32.51 22.81 56.02
C ASN A 2 -33.35 23.44 54.87
N PRO A 3 -32.83 23.84 53.67
CA PRO A 3 -31.61 23.37 52.96
C PRO A 3 -30.85 24.47 52.12
N PHE A 4 -30.00 24.03 51.16
CA PHE A 4 -29.19 24.72 50.11
C PHE A 4 -27.71 24.92 50.47
N LEU A 5 -26.75 24.00 50.26
CA LEU A 5 -26.47 22.98 49.22
C LEU A 5 -26.05 23.53 47.84
N LYS A 6 -24.75 23.30 47.53
CA LYS A 6 -24.07 23.14 46.21
C LYS A 6 -23.72 24.43 45.44
N THR A 7 -22.47 24.61 45.00
CA THR A 7 -21.93 23.88 43.83
C THR A 7 -20.41 23.67 43.94
N LEU A 8 -20.02 22.38 43.89
CA LEU A 8 -18.64 21.91 43.78
C LEU A 8 -18.09 22.16 42.37
N VAL A 9 -16.79 22.43 42.32
CA VAL A 9 -15.91 22.39 41.15
C VAL A 9 -16.06 21.04 40.42
N ALA A 10 -16.54 21.07 39.18
CA ALA A 10 -16.52 19.93 38.28
C ALA A 10 -15.15 19.87 37.59
N ALA A 11 -14.20 19.17 38.19
CA ALA A 11 -13.04 18.66 37.46
C ALA A 11 -13.52 17.48 36.61
N ALA A 12 -13.68 17.71 35.30
CA ALA A 12 -13.95 16.66 34.34
C ALA A 12 -12.74 15.70 34.31
N LEU A 13 -12.87 14.56 34.99
CA LEU A 13 -12.07 13.39 34.66
C LEU A 13 -12.49 12.95 33.25
N PHE A 14 -11.71 13.37 32.25
CA PHE A 14 -11.66 12.63 31.00
C PHE A 14 -10.98 11.31 31.32
N SER A 15 -11.78 10.27 31.57
CA SER A 15 -11.36 8.89 31.41
C SER A 15 -11.07 8.67 29.93
N SER A 16 -9.83 8.99 29.53
CA SER A 16 -9.23 8.48 28.30
C SER A 16 -9.14 6.97 28.44
N ILE A 17 -10.15 6.29 27.92
CA ILE A 17 -10.03 4.90 27.52
C ILE A 17 -8.85 4.92 26.55
N HIS A 18 -7.68 4.47 27.02
CA HIS A 18 -6.55 4.18 26.15
C HIS A 18 -6.95 2.92 25.37
N MET A 19 -7.86 3.08 24.41
CA MET A 19 -7.79 2.23 23.23
C MET A 19 -6.42 2.53 22.67
N SER A 20 -5.52 1.55 22.70
CA SER A 20 -4.30 1.58 21.91
C SER A 20 -4.71 1.97 20.51
N THR A 21 -4.47 3.23 20.12
CA THR A 21 -4.52 3.61 18.71
C THR A 21 -3.54 2.67 18.06
N ALA A 22 -4.01 1.83 17.12
CA ALA A 22 -3.11 1.07 16.27
C ALA A 22 -2.03 2.07 15.81
N GLU A 23 -0.76 1.75 16.12
CA GLU A 23 0.35 2.69 15.91
C GLU A 23 0.33 3.14 14.46
N ALA A 24 -0.13 4.37 14.25
CA ALA A 24 -0.26 4.94 12.94
C ALA A 24 1.16 5.36 12.53
N ALA A 25 1.81 4.53 11.75
CA ALA A 25 3.19 4.73 11.31
C ALA A 25 3.21 5.32 9.90
N ASN A 26 4.26 6.05 9.57
CA ASN A 26 4.46 6.58 8.21
C ASN A 26 4.94 5.49 7.23
N SER A 27 5.15 4.26 7.72
CA SER A 27 5.48 3.08 6.95
C SER A 27 4.78 1.86 7.57
N LEU A 28 4.30 0.95 6.73
CA LEU A 28 3.72 -0.33 7.11
C LEU A 28 4.23 -1.40 6.14
N THR A 29 4.83 -2.46 6.69
CA THR A 29 5.23 -3.63 5.91
C THR A 29 4.28 -4.79 6.21
N ILE A 30 3.79 -5.42 5.16
CA ILE A 30 3.09 -6.70 5.20
C ILE A 30 3.96 -7.77 4.53
N ASN A 31 3.87 -8.99 5.05
CA ASN A 31 4.49 -10.16 4.45
C ASN A 31 3.39 -11.16 4.12
N GLY A 32 3.56 -11.93 3.06
CA GLY A 32 2.63 -12.98 2.69
C GLY A 32 3.31 -14.06 1.86
N THR A 33 2.53 -15.11 1.62
CA THR A 33 2.97 -16.29 0.86
C THR A 33 1.83 -16.65 -0.08
N LEU A 34 2.12 -16.68 -1.37
CA LEU A 34 1.22 -17.21 -2.38
C LEU A 34 1.51 -18.70 -2.58
N TYR A 35 0.49 -19.49 -2.85
CA TYR A 35 0.60 -20.93 -3.01
C TYR A 35 0.23 -21.36 -4.42
N LYS A 36 0.94 -22.36 -4.92
CA LYS A 36 0.57 -23.04 -6.14
C LYS A 36 -0.58 -24.00 -5.86
N ASN A 37 -1.58 -23.98 -6.71
CA ASN A 37 -2.68 -24.94 -6.70
C ASN A 37 -2.72 -25.73 -8.03
N SER A 38 -3.66 -26.66 -8.17
CA SER A 38 -3.76 -27.49 -9.37
C SER A 38 -4.10 -26.73 -10.65
N SER A 39 -4.65 -25.53 -10.51
CA SER A 39 -5.26 -24.75 -11.57
C SER A 39 -4.55 -23.40 -11.80
N GLY A 40 -3.45 -23.13 -11.08
CA GLY A 40 -2.73 -21.86 -11.12
C GLY A 40 -2.11 -21.52 -9.76
N THR A 41 -2.20 -20.26 -9.35
CA THR A 41 -1.71 -19.76 -8.05
C THR A 41 -2.83 -19.09 -7.24
N THR A 42 -2.62 -18.98 -5.93
CA THR A 42 -3.43 -18.08 -5.09
C THR A 42 -2.98 -16.64 -5.30
N PHE A 43 -3.83 -15.70 -4.89
CA PHE A 43 -3.48 -14.29 -4.74
C PHE A 43 -3.97 -13.81 -3.38
N ASP A 44 -3.38 -12.74 -2.87
CA ASP A 44 -3.80 -12.12 -1.62
C ASP A 44 -4.54 -10.82 -1.88
N ALA A 45 -5.44 -10.46 -0.96
CA ALA A 45 -6.21 -9.22 -1.00
C ALA A 45 -6.24 -8.53 0.37
N TRP A 46 -5.90 -7.24 0.37
CA TRP A 46 -5.85 -6.39 1.56
C TRP A 46 -6.84 -5.25 1.41
N LYS A 47 -7.66 -5.02 2.44
CA LYS A 47 -8.61 -3.91 2.44
C LYS A 47 -7.91 -2.62 2.80
N PHE A 48 -8.23 -1.55 2.09
CA PHE A 48 -7.72 -0.20 2.32
C PHE A 48 -8.87 0.72 2.67
N LYS A 49 -8.90 1.22 3.90
CA LYS A 49 -9.79 2.29 4.32
C LYS A 49 -9.05 3.62 4.29
N ILE A 50 -9.21 4.37 3.22
CA ILE A 50 -8.47 5.62 3.00
C ILE A 50 -9.33 6.80 3.46
N LEU A 51 -8.90 7.48 4.52
CA LEU A 51 -9.67 8.52 5.23
C LEU A 51 -9.44 9.94 4.70
N GLY A 52 -8.43 10.14 3.85
CA GLY A 52 -8.08 11.46 3.33
C GLY A 52 -7.28 11.38 2.02
N THR A 53 -7.10 12.53 1.38
CA THR A 53 -6.27 12.63 0.16
C THR A 53 -4.79 12.68 0.52
N GLY A 54 -3.93 12.33 -0.41
CA GLY A 54 -2.49 12.29 -0.19
C GLY A 54 -1.80 11.36 -1.15
N SER A 55 -0.57 10.98 -0.83
CA SER A 55 0.21 10.07 -1.66
C SER A 55 0.97 9.09 -0.78
N PHE A 56 1.07 7.85 -1.25
CA PHE A 56 1.90 6.84 -0.62
C PHE A 56 2.60 6.00 -1.67
N ASN A 57 3.72 5.40 -1.28
CA ASN A 57 4.49 4.49 -2.08
C ASN A 57 4.04 3.04 -1.80
N VAL A 58 4.04 2.22 -2.83
CA VAL A 58 3.90 0.77 -2.79
C VAL A 58 5.20 0.18 -3.30
N ASP A 59 5.81 -0.65 -2.48
CA ASP A 59 7.15 -1.19 -2.69
C ASP A 59 7.15 -2.68 -2.43
N VAL A 60 7.24 -3.49 -3.49
CA VAL A 60 7.20 -4.95 -3.41
C VAL A 60 8.63 -5.50 -3.42
N ALA A 61 8.90 -6.50 -2.60
CA ALA A 61 10.07 -7.36 -2.72
C ALA A 61 9.59 -8.82 -2.76
N ALA A 62 9.86 -9.53 -3.85
CA ALA A 62 9.36 -10.89 -4.01
C ALA A 62 10.21 -11.77 -4.95
N TYR A 63 10.97 -11.18 -5.90
CA TYR A 63 11.85 -11.96 -6.77
C TYR A 63 13.28 -12.06 -6.21
N GLU A 64 13.64 -13.21 -5.64
CA GLU A 64 14.87 -13.41 -4.84
C GLU A 64 16.15 -13.72 -5.64
N ALA A 65 16.22 -13.25 -6.88
CA ALA A 65 17.38 -13.43 -7.73
C ALA A 65 17.65 -12.20 -8.59
N SER A 66 18.90 -11.75 -8.70
CA SER A 66 19.23 -10.52 -9.42
C SER A 66 19.00 -10.58 -10.93
N GLN A 67 18.86 -11.78 -11.51
CA GLN A 67 18.66 -12.02 -12.94
C GLN A 67 17.76 -13.25 -13.17
N SER A 68 17.10 -13.31 -14.32
CA SER A 68 16.27 -14.45 -14.76
C SER A 68 17.07 -15.65 -15.29
N ASN A 69 18.40 -15.59 -15.31
CA ASN A 69 19.28 -16.68 -15.74
C ASN A 69 20.55 -16.69 -14.87
N ILE A 70 20.91 -17.87 -14.34
CA ILE A 70 22.04 -18.01 -13.43
C ILE A 70 23.41 -17.74 -14.08
N ASN A 71 23.49 -17.81 -15.40
CA ASN A 71 24.71 -17.56 -16.15
C ASN A 71 24.89 -16.09 -16.53
N THR A 72 23.90 -15.24 -16.26
CA THR A 72 24.02 -13.80 -16.50
C THR A 72 25.04 -13.20 -15.54
N ALA A 73 25.95 -12.38 -16.05
CA ALA A 73 26.98 -11.73 -15.23
C ALA A 73 26.34 -10.90 -14.11
N GLY A 74 26.86 -11.05 -12.88
CA GLY A 74 26.28 -10.39 -11.70
C GLY A 74 25.07 -11.10 -11.12
N TYR A 75 24.80 -12.36 -11.50
CA TYR A 75 23.81 -13.20 -10.84
C TYR A 75 24.17 -13.42 -9.37
N TYR A 76 23.19 -13.19 -8.50
CA TYR A 76 23.18 -13.63 -7.10
C TYR A 76 21.74 -13.82 -6.64
N THR A 77 21.56 -14.58 -5.57
CA THR A 77 20.28 -14.69 -4.86
C THR A 77 20.41 -14.12 -3.46
N GLN A 78 19.30 -13.67 -2.91
CA GLN A 78 19.21 -13.22 -1.52
C GLN A 78 17.83 -13.58 -1.01
N ASP A 79 17.83 -14.22 0.15
CA ASP A 79 16.64 -14.60 0.90
C ASP A 79 16.14 -13.32 1.59
N ILE A 80 15.00 -12.82 1.14
CA ILE A 80 14.43 -11.54 1.54
C ILE A 80 13.61 -11.66 2.83
N ASN A 81 13.15 -12.86 3.19
CA ASN A 81 12.31 -13.10 4.36
C ASN A 81 13.08 -13.81 5.51
N GLY A 82 14.27 -14.34 5.23
CA GLY A 82 15.18 -14.96 6.19
C GLY A 82 14.79 -16.38 6.62
N ASP A 83 13.96 -17.08 5.86
CA ASP A 83 13.45 -18.42 6.20
C ASP A 83 14.37 -19.56 5.69
N GLY A 84 15.41 -19.22 4.92
CA GLY A 84 16.38 -20.16 4.35
C GLY A 84 15.94 -20.83 3.05
N GLN A 85 14.81 -20.43 2.47
CA GLN A 85 14.35 -20.84 1.15
C GLN A 85 14.60 -19.72 0.14
N PHE A 86 14.64 -20.11 -1.14
CA PHE A 86 14.57 -19.14 -2.23
C PHE A 86 13.26 -19.36 -2.99
N THR A 87 12.49 -18.30 -3.16
CA THR A 87 11.24 -18.28 -3.91
C THR A 87 11.25 -17.16 -4.95
N TRP A 88 10.36 -17.25 -5.93
CA TRP A 88 10.39 -16.36 -7.09
C TRP A 88 8.98 -16.00 -7.51
N LEU A 89 8.52 -14.84 -7.03
CA LEU A 89 7.25 -14.26 -7.45
C LEU A 89 7.52 -13.22 -8.54
N ASP A 90 6.90 -13.39 -9.69
CA ASP A 90 6.76 -12.32 -10.68
C ASP A 90 5.55 -11.48 -10.25
N SER A 91 5.74 -10.36 -9.57
CA SER A 91 4.62 -9.73 -8.87
C SER A 91 3.74 -8.87 -9.77
N ASP A 92 2.41 -9.11 -9.71
CA ASP A 92 1.39 -8.26 -10.31
C ASP A 92 0.46 -7.72 -9.22
N THR A 93 0.23 -6.42 -9.23
CA THR A 93 -0.51 -5.71 -8.17
C THR A 93 -1.67 -4.91 -8.73
N TYR A 94 -2.76 -4.83 -7.97
CA TYR A 94 -3.97 -4.13 -8.39
C TYR A 94 -4.57 -3.30 -7.28
N PHE A 95 -5.28 -2.25 -7.68
CA PHE A 95 -6.24 -1.56 -6.82
C PHE A 95 -7.66 -1.70 -7.36
N TYR A 96 -8.58 -2.02 -6.47
CA TYR A 96 -10.02 -2.13 -6.70
C TYR A 96 -10.78 -1.21 -5.76
N HIS A 97 -12.01 -0.83 -6.09
CA HIS A 97 -12.98 -0.37 -5.10
C HIS A 97 -13.43 -1.53 -4.20
N ASP A 98 -13.59 -1.28 -2.90
CA ASP A 98 -14.15 -2.28 -1.97
C ASP A 98 -15.67 -2.12 -1.86
N SER A 99 -16.42 -3.03 -2.48
CA SER A 99 -17.87 -3.15 -2.30
C SER A 99 -18.27 -4.31 -1.38
N GLY A 100 -17.31 -4.87 -0.64
CA GLY A 100 -17.46 -6.02 0.26
C GLY A 100 -16.90 -7.34 -0.31
N THR A 101 -16.83 -7.47 -1.64
CA THR A 101 -16.26 -8.61 -2.38
C THR A 101 -15.46 -8.10 -3.58
N ILE A 102 -14.49 -8.89 -4.05
CA ILE A 102 -13.75 -8.60 -5.30
C ILE A 102 -14.71 -8.76 -6.48
N LYS A 103 -14.66 -7.82 -7.43
CA LYS A 103 -15.44 -7.80 -8.66
C LYS A 103 -14.62 -7.20 -9.79
N ALA A 104 -14.68 -7.79 -10.97
CA ALA A 104 -13.94 -7.30 -12.14
C ALA A 104 -14.30 -5.85 -12.50
N SER A 105 -15.57 -5.48 -12.33
CA SER A 105 -16.07 -4.12 -12.59
C SER A 105 -15.54 -3.05 -11.63
N GLU A 106 -14.93 -3.45 -10.52
CA GLU A 106 -14.38 -2.55 -9.51
C GLU A 106 -12.86 -2.37 -9.65
N ALA A 107 -12.23 -3.05 -10.61
CA ALA A 107 -10.81 -2.87 -10.91
C ALA A 107 -10.56 -1.41 -11.32
N ILE A 108 -9.53 -0.79 -10.73
CA ILE A 108 -9.15 0.59 -11.02
C ILE A 108 -7.91 0.58 -11.90
N PHE A 109 -6.84 -0.05 -11.41
CA PHE A 109 -5.61 -0.19 -12.16
C PHE A 109 -4.76 -1.37 -11.71
N ARG A 110 -3.77 -1.70 -12.55
CA ARG A 110 -2.67 -2.62 -12.21
C ARG A 110 -1.28 -2.01 -12.36
N CYS A 111 -0.34 -2.66 -11.71
CA CYS A 111 1.10 -2.41 -11.75
C CYS A 111 1.82 -3.75 -11.67
N ASP A 112 2.61 -4.06 -12.69
CA ASP A 112 3.41 -5.29 -12.75
C ASP A 112 4.91 -4.98 -12.79
N ASP A 113 5.66 -6.07 -12.89
CA ASP A 113 7.10 -6.13 -12.87
C ASP A 113 7.79 -5.71 -14.19
N VAL A 114 7.10 -5.82 -15.33
CA VAL A 114 7.73 -5.66 -16.65
C VAL A 114 7.97 -4.19 -16.95
N ALA A 115 9.23 -3.76 -16.87
CA ALA A 115 9.66 -2.40 -17.21
C ALA A 115 8.94 -1.30 -16.41
N ASN A 116 8.50 -1.60 -15.18
CA ASN A 116 7.74 -0.70 -14.32
C ASN A 116 6.40 -0.29 -14.98
N ASN A 117 5.58 -1.26 -15.41
CA ASN A 117 4.40 -1.02 -16.25
C ASN A 117 3.21 -0.34 -15.54
N CYS A 118 3.46 0.47 -14.53
CA CYS A 118 2.44 1.35 -13.99
C CYS A 118 2.08 2.49 -14.97
N ASN A 119 2.98 2.86 -15.89
CA ASN A 119 2.79 4.06 -16.71
C ASN A 119 1.91 3.86 -17.96
N ASP A 120 1.59 2.62 -18.36
CA ASP A 120 0.68 2.41 -19.50
C ASP A 120 -0.77 2.75 -19.12
N THR A 121 -1.40 3.62 -19.90
CA THR A 121 -2.83 3.91 -19.75
C THR A 121 -3.72 2.69 -19.93
N SER A 122 -3.28 1.66 -20.67
CA SER A 122 -4.01 0.38 -20.81
C SER A 122 -4.12 -0.42 -19.51
N ASN A 123 -3.32 -0.07 -18.49
CA ASN A 123 -3.36 -0.70 -17.18
C ASN A 123 -4.34 0.01 -16.22
N TYR A 124 -5.17 0.94 -16.72
CA TYR A 124 -6.42 1.32 -16.06
C TYR A 124 -7.58 0.47 -16.60
N PHE A 125 -8.49 0.11 -15.72
CA PHE A 125 -9.66 -0.71 -16.05
C PHE A 125 -10.95 0.11 -16.04
N ASN A 126 -12.03 -0.48 -16.54
CA ASN A 126 -13.39 0.06 -16.39
C ASN A 126 -13.57 1.51 -16.88
N GLY A 127 -12.80 1.91 -17.90
CA GLY A 127 -12.84 3.26 -18.48
C GLY A 127 -12.14 4.33 -17.65
N TYR A 128 -11.44 3.96 -16.57
CA TYR A 128 -10.60 4.89 -15.84
C TYR A 128 -9.43 5.38 -16.68
N THR A 129 -9.03 6.61 -16.40
CA THR A 129 -7.84 7.25 -16.95
C THR A 129 -7.11 7.94 -15.82
N PRO A 130 -5.84 8.38 -16.00
CA PRO A 130 -5.17 9.21 -15.02
C PRO A 130 -5.96 10.47 -14.63
N ALA A 131 -6.84 10.97 -15.49
CA ALA A 131 -7.66 12.15 -15.19
C ALA A 131 -8.87 11.80 -14.32
N SER A 132 -9.59 10.72 -14.63
CA SER A 132 -10.87 10.34 -14.02
C SER A 132 -10.77 9.39 -12.84
N SER A 133 -9.63 8.70 -12.68
CA SER A 133 -9.46 7.67 -11.65
C SER A 133 -9.42 8.26 -10.23
N PRO A 134 -10.08 7.62 -9.24
CA PRO A 134 -10.05 8.05 -7.83
C PRO A 134 -8.68 7.81 -7.17
N LEU A 135 -7.94 6.82 -7.66
CA LEU A 135 -6.55 6.54 -7.33
C LEU A 135 -5.73 6.62 -8.62
N THR A 136 -4.64 7.37 -8.62
CA THR A 136 -3.70 7.38 -9.74
C THR A 136 -2.37 6.82 -9.31
N ARG A 137 -1.61 6.30 -10.28
CA ARG A 137 -0.28 5.75 -10.03
C ARG A 137 0.78 6.47 -10.84
N THR A 138 1.98 6.54 -10.28
CA THR A 138 3.19 7.00 -10.96
C THR A 138 4.29 6.01 -10.71
N THR A 139 4.86 5.46 -11.76
CA THR A 139 5.96 4.52 -11.59
C THR A 139 7.23 5.21 -11.12
N ARG A 140 8.00 4.55 -10.26
CA ARG A 140 9.33 5.02 -9.88
C ARG A 140 10.33 4.78 -11.01
N LEU A 141 11.29 5.69 -11.16
CA LEU A 141 12.23 5.72 -12.28
C LEU A 141 13.40 4.76 -12.06
N GLN A 142 14.01 4.35 -13.17
CA GLN A 142 15.21 3.51 -13.15
C GLN A 142 16.41 4.12 -12.41
N SER A 143 16.48 5.44 -12.43
CA SER A 143 17.59 6.15 -11.82
C SER A 143 17.48 6.24 -10.30
N GLU A 144 16.35 5.82 -9.72
CA GLU A 144 16.14 5.80 -8.28
C GLU A 144 16.69 4.49 -7.70
N THR A 145 17.32 4.58 -6.51
CA THR A 145 17.79 3.40 -5.77
C THR A 145 16.58 2.67 -5.20
N SER A 146 16.38 1.39 -5.53
CA SER A 146 15.29 0.63 -4.91
C SER A 146 15.55 0.44 -3.41
N VAL A 147 14.47 0.48 -2.63
CA VAL A 147 14.48 0.44 -1.17
C VAL A 147 13.63 -0.71 -0.61
N ASP A 148 12.98 -1.47 -1.49
CA ASP A 148 12.19 -2.69 -1.26
C ASP A 148 13.03 -3.82 -0.65
N GLY A 149 14.32 -3.85 -0.96
CA GLY A 149 15.17 -5.01 -0.74
C GLY A 149 14.95 -6.09 -1.79
N SER A 150 14.32 -5.77 -2.92
CA SER A 150 14.27 -6.67 -4.06
C SER A 150 15.68 -6.87 -4.61
N VAL A 151 15.97 -8.11 -4.98
CA VAL A 151 17.27 -8.51 -5.51
C VAL A 151 17.32 -8.21 -7.01
N HIS A 152 16.16 -8.38 -7.66
CA HIS A 152 15.97 -8.12 -9.07
C HIS A 152 15.45 -6.71 -9.28
N PHE A 153 16.35 -5.80 -9.59
CA PHE A 153 15.96 -4.48 -10.05
C PHE A 153 14.97 -4.59 -11.24
N ARG A 154 13.72 -4.13 -11.04
CA ARG A 154 12.60 -4.18 -12.00
C ARG A 154 11.97 -5.54 -12.28
N ARG A 155 11.91 -6.43 -11.29
CA ARG A 155 10.91 -7.51 -11.29
C ARG A 155 9.95 -7.48 -10.10
N ASP A 156 9.93 -6.38 -9.37
CA ASP A 156 8.93 -6.14 -8.36
C ASP A 156 8.24 -4.79 -8.60
N ALA A 157 6.94 -4.74 -8.32
CA ALA A 157 6.16 -3.53 -8.51
C ALA A 157 6.61 -2.42 -7.55
N TRP A 158 7.03 -1.27 -8.10
CA TRP A 158 7.42 -0.09 -7.32
C TRP A 158 6.86 1.21 -7.89
N TYR A 159 5.93 1.82 -7.16
CA TYR A 159 5.16 2.96 -7.64
C TYR A 159 4.56 3.80 -6.51
N ASP A 160 4.23 5.04 -6.84
CA ASP A 160 3.45 5.89 -5.96
C ASP A 160 1.98 5.84 -6.33
N VAL A 161 1.12 5.82 -5.33
CA VAL A 161 -0.32 6.01 -5.42
C VAL A 161 -0.65 7.41 -4.93
N THR A 162 -1.39 8.16 -5.74
CA THR A 162 -2.03 9.41 -5.34
C THR A 162 -3.52 9.19 -5.16
N VAL A 163 -4.00 9.51 -3.96
CA VAL A 163 -5.41 9.43 -3.58
C VAL A 163 -6.10 10.75 -3.93
N LYS A 164 -6.96 10.73 -4.96
CA LYS A 164 -7.82 11.86 -5.29
C LYS A 164 -9.15 11.81 -4.54
N THR A 165 -9.67 10.61 -4.33
CA THR A 165 -10.94 10.39 -3.64
C THR A 165 -10.72 9.42 -2.47
N PRO A 166 -10.91 9.85 -1.21
CA PRO A 166 -10.93 8.94 -0.07
C PRO A 166 -12.07 7.92 -0.21
N GLY A 167 -11.92 6.73 0.38
CA GLY A 167 -12.89 5.66 0.24
C GLY A 167 -12.36 4.29 0.68
N ASP A 168 -13.18 3.28 0.45
CA ASP A 168 -12.83 1.88 0.70
C ASP A 168 -12.34 1.23 -0.60
N TYR A 169 -11.17 0.60 -0.53
CA TYR A 169 -10.44 0.02 -1.64
C TYR A 169 -9.91 -1.37 -1.27
N GLN A 170 -9.45 -2.12 -2.26
CA GLN A 170 -8.71 -3.36 -2.06
C GLN A 170 -7.41 -3.32 -2.85
N PHE A 171 -6.32 -3.75 -2.23
CA PHE A 171 -5.03 -3.99 -2.85
C PHE A 171 -4.87 -5.50 -3.04
N LEU A 172 -4.61 -5.93 -4.27
CA LEU A 172 -4.37 -7.34 -4.59
C LEU A 172 -2.92 -7.52 -5.04
N ILE A 173 -2.34 -8.68 -4.74
CA ILE A 173 -1.03 -9.13 -5.23
C ILE A 173 -1.12 -10.59 -5.68
N ALA A 174 -0.56 -10.87 -6.85
CA ALA A 174 -0.57 -12.17 -7.52
C ALA A 174 0.76 -12.45 -8.23
N ASP A 175 0.89 -13.67 -8.76
CA ASP A 175 1.95 -14.08 -9.68
C ASP A 175 1.59 -13.68 -11.12
N PHE A 176 2.55 -13.19 -11.88
CA PHE A 176 2.54 -12.84 -13.30
C PHE A 176 1.36 -11.99 -13.81
N ARG A 177 0.17 -12.57 -14.01
CA ARG A 177 -0.99 -11.83 -14.49
C ARG A 177 -2.30 -12.35 -13.92
N LEU A 178 -2.88 -11.56 -13.01
CA LEU A 178 -4.24 -11.78 -12.52
C LEU A 178 -5.28 -11.02 -13.37
N ASP A 179 -6.03 -11.69 -14.24
CA ASP A 179 -7.14 -11.04 -14.93
C ASP A 179 -8.25 -10.62 -13.93
N PRO A 180 -8.89 -9.44 -14.08
CA PRO A 180 -9.99 -9.06 -13.18
C PRO A 180 -11.13 -10.06 -13.06
N ALA A 181 -11.44 -10.82 -14.12
CA ALA A 181 -12.44 -11.89 -14.06
C ALA A 181 -11.96 -13.09 -13.23
N GLU A 182 -10.66 -13.38 -13.27
CA GLU A 182 -10.00 -14.42 -12.45
C GLU A 182 -9.97 -14.00 -10.97
N ALA A 183 -9.67 -12.73 -10.70
CA ALA A 183 -9.74 -12.15 -9.36
C ALA A 183 -11.15 -12.29 -8.76
N GLU A 184 -12.19 -11.98 -9.54
CA GLU A 184 -13.59 -12.17 -9.13
C GLU A 184 -13.94 -13.65 -8.92
N ALA A 185 -13.37 -14.56 -9.73
CA ALA A 185 -13.52 -16.01 -9.55
C ALA A 185 -12.71 -16.57 -8.37
N GLY A 186 -11.79 -15.80 -7.78
CA GLY A 186 -11.01 -16.18 -6.60
C GLY A 186 -9.81 -17.07 -6.88
N THR A 187 -9.30 -17.13 -8.10
CA THR A 187 -8.09 -17.88 -8.46
C THR A 187 -7.27 -17.12 -9.49
N ASN A 188 -5.94 -17.23 -9.47
CA ASN A 188 -5.08 -16.78 -10.57
C ASN A 188 -4.80 -17.97 -11.48
N ALA A 189 -5.53 -18.11 -12.58
CA ALA A 189 -5.58 -19.38 -13.31
C ALA A 189 -4.40 -19.54 -14.28
N SER A 190 -3.95 -20.79 -14.48
CA SER A 190 -2.89 -21.17 -15.42
C SER A 190 -1.48 -20.59 -15.15
N ASP A 191 -1.32 -19.78 -14.11
CA ASP A 191 -0.03 -19.25 -13.69
C ASP A 191 0.79 -20.23 -12.84
N SER A 192 2.09 -19.97 -12.71
CA SER A 192 3.02 -20.78 -11.94
C SER A 192 4.28 -20.00 -11.62
N PHE A 193 4.71 -20.11 -10.37
CA PHE A 193 6.00 -19.58 -9.93
C PHE A 193 7.13 -20.12 -10.80
N SER A 194 8.07 -19.24 -11.11
CA SER A 194 9.11 -19.50 -12.11
C SER A 194 10.47 -19.03 -11.59
N ALA A 195 11.37 -19.99 -11.37
CA ALA A 195 12.74 -19.73 -10.97
C ALA A 195 13.62 -19.24 -12.14
N PRO A 196 14.78 -18.62 -11.85
CA PRO A 196 15.79 -18.32 -12.85
C PRO A 196 16.17 -19.56 -13.69
N THR A 197 16.35 -19.35 -14.98
CA THR A 197 16.81 -20.39 -15.91
C THR A 197 18.15 -20.95 -15.43
N GLY A 198 18.22 -22.27 -15.29
CA GLY A 198 19.40 -23.00 -14.83
C GLY A 198 19.48 -23.23 -13.31
N PHE A 199 18.53 -22.68 -12.53
CA PHE A 199 18.47 -22.94 -11.10
C PHE A 199 18.18 -24.43 -10.83
N VAL A 200 18.88 -25.01 -9.85
CA VAL A 200 18.79 -26.43 -9.53
C VAL A 200 17.87 -26.63 -8.33
N ASN A 201 16.87 -27.51 -8.46
CA ASN A 201 15.88 -27.84 -7.43
C ASN A 201 15.12 -26.63 -6.87
N PRO A 202 14.40 -25.86 -7.70
CA PRO A 202 13.66 -24.70 -7.22
C PRO A 202 12.43 -25.07 -6.35
N VAL A 203 12.12 -24.23 -5.37
CA VAL A 203 10.88 -24.24 -4.58
C VAL A 203 9.75 -23.55 -5.35
N LEU A 204 8.85 -24.33 -5.95
CA LEU A 204 7.80 -23.80 -6.85
C LEU A 204 6.38 -24.10 -6.37
N ASP A 205 6.22 -24.51 -5.11
CA ASP A 205 4.91 -24.73 -4.48
C ASP A 205 4.39 -23.50 -3.75
N HIS A 206 5.25 -22.53 -3.44
CA HIS A 206 4.91 -21.23 -2.90
C HIS A 206 5.86 -20.14 -3.39
N ALA A 207 5.46 -18.89 -3.21
CA ALA A 207 6.33 -17.74 -3.31
C ALA A 207 6.02 -16.71 -2.24
N ASP A 208 7.08 -16.24 -1.58
CA ASP A 208 6.98 -15.27 -0.51
C ASP A 208 7.13 -13.85 -1.05
N TYR A 209 6.47 -12.92 -0.39
CA TYR A 209 6.54 -11.52 -0.74
C TYR A 209 6.50 -10.62 0.49
N LYS A 210 7.04 -9.42 0.32
CA LYS A 210 6.96 -8.32 1.26
C LYS A 210 6.46 -7.09 0.51
N VAL A 211 5.39 -6.45 1.00
CA VAL A 211 4.94 -5.16 0.49
C VAL A 211 5.11 -4.11 1.57
N THR A 212 5.81 -3.03 1.25
CA THR A 212 5.96 -1.87 2.11
C THR A 212 5.14 -0.71 1.56
N PHE A 213 4.20 -0.24 2.36
CA PHE A 213 3.48 1.00 2.14
C PHE A 213 4.15 2.11 2.93
N SER A 214 4.52 3.22 2.29
CA SER A 214 5.15 4.32 3.00
C SER A 214 4.69 5.68 2.51
N SER A 215 4.73 6.68 3.39
CA SER A 215 4.35 8.04 3.03
C SER A 215 5.02 9.07 3.94
N ALA A 216 5.23 10.28 3.42
CA ALA A 216 5.64 11.43 4.24
C ALA A 216 4.44 12.17 4.85
N ASN A 217 3.24 11.99 4.31
CA ASN A 217 2.04 12.76 4.66
C ASN A 217 0.82 11.91 5.03
N MET A 218 0.95 10.59 4.97
CA MET A 218 -0.06 9.63 5.41
C MET A 218 0.50 8.69 6.47
N LEU A 219 -0.38 8.21 7.33
CA LEU A 219 -0.12 7.21 8.34
C LEU A 219 -0.94 5.96 8.04
N PHE A 220 -0.33 4.80 8.27
CA PHE A 220 -0.91 3.47 8.07
C PHE A 220 -1.11 2.82 9.42
N SER A 221 -2.25 2.17 9.61
CA SER A 221 -2.48 1.26 10.71
C SER A 221 -3.17 0.02 10.20
N ILE A 222 -2.83 -1.14 10.78
CA ILE A 222 -3.34 -2.43 10.34
C ILE A 222 -4.16 -3.09 11.46
N ASN A 223 -5.30 -3.68 11.10
CA ASN A 223 -6.10 -4.53 11.95
C ASN A 223 -6.65 -5.69 11.12
N GLY A 224 -6.16 -6.91 11.39
CA GLY A 224 -6.42 -8.06 10.53
C GLY A 224 -5.93 -7.79 9.10
N ASN A 225 -6.81 -7.97 8.11
CA ASN A 225 -6.54 -7.70 6.70
C ASN A 225 -6.94 -6.28 6.25
N THR A 226 -7.27 -5.39 7.19
CA THR A 226 -7.67 -4.02 6.88
C THR A 226 -6.59 -3.02 7.27
N ILE A 227 -6.13 -2.26 6.28
CA ILE A 227 -5.18 -1.16 6.39
C ILE A 227 -5.96 0.14 6.37
N THR A 228 -5.89 0.91 7.45
CA THR A 228 -6.44 2.26 7.51
C THR A 228 -5.35 3.26 7.15
N VAL A 229 -5.62 4.11 6.17
CA VAL A 229 -4.73 5.18 5.72
C VAL A 229 -5.33 6.51 6.14
N SER A 230 -4.60 7.29 6.94
CA SER A 230 -5.03 8.59 7.46
C SER A 230 -3.99 9.66 7.14
N GLN A 231 -4.38 10.94 7.14
CA GLN A 231 -3.40 12.02 6.98
C GLN A 231 -2.58 12.20 8.26
N VAL A 232 -1.31 12.55 8.13
CA VAL A 232 -0.51 13.03 9.27
C VAL A 232 -1.16 14.30 9.82
N PRO A 233 -1.53 14.37 11.11
CA PRO A 233 -2.09 15.59 11.68
C PRO A 233 -1.09 16.75 11.55
N ILE A 234 -1.49 17.83 10.85
CA ILE A 234 -0.68 19.05 10.83
C ILE A 234 -0.70 19.63 12.26
N PRO A 235 0.46 19.88 12.90
CA PRO A 235 0.49 20.43 14.24
C PRO A 235 -0.37 21.70 14.32
N GLY A 236 -1.33 21.74 15.24
CA GLY A 236 -2.27 22.87 15.41
C GLY A 236 -1.61 24.22 15.63
N ALA A 237 -0.31 24.26 15.91
CA ALA A 237 0.52 25.45 15.95
C ALA A 237 0.51 26.24 14.63
N ALA A 238 0.40 25.60 13.46
CA ALA A 238 0.34 26.29 12.17
C ALA A 238 -0.88 27.24 12.09
N TRP A 239 -2.01 26.86 12.70
CA TRP A 239 -3.21 27.70 12.79
C TRP A 239 -3.12 28.78 13.88
N LEU A 240 -2.41 28.50 14.99
CA LEU A 240 -2.12 29.48 16.04
C LEU A 240 -1.23 30.62 15.53
N PHE A 241 -0.24 30.35 14.67
CA PHE A 241 0.59 31.41 14.07
C PHE A 241 -0.19 32.26 13.06
N GLY A 242 -1.06 31.66 12.25
CA GLY A 242 -1.93 32.40 11.32
C GLY A 242 -2.93 33.32 12.01
N SER A 243 -3.57 32.83 13.09
CA SER A 243 -4.52 33.63 13.88
C SER A 243 -3.85 34.74 14.70
N ALA A 244 -2.64 34.50 15.21
CA ALA A 244 -1.85 35.53 15.89
C ALA A 244 -1.51 36.69 14.93
N LEU A 245 -1.12 36.41 13.68
CA LEU A 245 -0.77 37.45 12.71
C LEU A 245 -1.97 38.33 12.32
N VAL A 246 -3.14 37.73 12.13
CA VAL A 246 -4.39 38.46 11.84
C VAL A 246 -4.82 39.30 13.06
N GLY A 247 -4.64 38.76 14.27
CA GLY A 247 -4.88 39.50 15.52
C GLY A 247 -4.01 40.75 15.66
N PHE A 248 -2.74 40.70 15.26
CA PHE A 248 -1.83 41.86 15.31
C PHE A 248 -2.09 42.91 14.21
N ILE A 249 -2.58 42.51 13.03
CA ILE A 249 -2.95 43.48 11.97
C ILE A 249 -4.28 44.18 12.30
N GLY A 250 -5.22 43.47 12.95
CA GLY A 250 -6.51 44.02 13.39
C GLY A 250 -6.40 45.08 14.49
N GLN A 251 -5.36 45.06 15.32
CA GLN A 251 -5.18 46.04 16.41
C GLN A 251 -4.54 47.38 15.97
N ARG A 252 -4.14 47.55 14.70
CA ARG A 252 -3.49 48.78 14.22
C ARG A 252 -4.45 49.85 13.68
N LYS A 253 -5.76 49.65 13.76
CA LYS A 253 -6.79 50.66 13.39
C LYS A 253 -7.77 50.90 14.53
N LEU A 254 -7.33 51.57 15.59
CA LEU A 254 -8.19 52.33 16.51
C LEU A 254 -7.31 53.34 17.27
N LYS A 255 -7.06 54.48 16.63
CA LYS A 255 -6.82 55.76 17.30
C LYS A 255 -7.64 56.81 16.57
N VAL A 256 -8.73 57.22 17.22
CA VAL A 256 -9.34 58.55 17.07
C VAL A 256 -8.58 59.47 18.02
#